data_AF-A0A165R3K0-F1
#
_entry.id   AF-A0A165R3K0-F1
#
_cell.length_a   1.000
_cell.length_b   1.000
_cell.length_c   1.000
_cell.angle_alpha   90.00
_cell.angle_beta   90.00
_cell.angle_gamma   90.00
#
_symmetry.space_group_name_H-M   'P 1'
#
loop_
_entity.id
_entity.type
_entity.pdbx_description
1 polymer ?
#
loop_
_entity_poly.entity_id
_entity_poly.type
_entity_poly.pdbx_seq_one_letter_code
_entity_poly.pdbx_strand_id
1 'polypeptide(L)'
;MVRITHEERVERMEKHYERNTFLQSIGQNDYGPSIDWNAIRLQSSDDRPCIRLLRKFRAAGASDADIMDVTARMAANSAPEAKVAKLIRVGVLKDLGAAAYKRADYPAAISRYQDAMRLILGPNAILPSPKFYDENYIRIPKDHVEEFIDLLALASNIAQCLLKLDKPVEAIDWLQESEQILLCFRAVSQIVPEPSWKDYQLAFVEYWGLRHKTWVRGATYFTSLANTALAAVYANNVVIDVGNLGDGADQNPGLRDMMMAFDPFKYFEHRHPEPNLSVRDVTCSDIQVRGIWERQQYSTGSDKPRGRMWASTWIWRGSLYVFGGTSDSLSEGQGDARLKDLWYAPLRSPCSPSHIHQGASA
;
A
#
# COMPACT_ATOMS: atom_id res chain seq x y z
N MET A 1 -1.18 -23.61 -43.95
CA MET A 1 -1.79 -22.59 -43.09
C MET A 1 -3.27 -22.93 -42.99
N VAL A 2 -3.71 -23.50 -41.86
CA VAL A 2 -5.10 -23.97 -41.69
C VAL A 2 -5.99 -22.76 -41.40
N ARG A 3 -6.97 -22.49 -42.26
CA ARG A 3 -7.96 -21.44 -42.01
C ARG A 3 -9.03 -21.99 -41.08
N ILE A 4 -9.11 -21.43 -39.89
CA ILE A 4 -10.18 -21.71 -38.92
C ILE A 4 -11.48 -21.17 -39.53
N THR A 5 -12.52 -21.99 -39.56
CA THR A 5 -13.83 -21.57 -40.09
C THR A 5 -14.51 -20.60 -39.12
N HIS A 6 -15.52 -19.87 -39.60
CA HIS A 6 -16.30 -18.98 -38.74
C HIS A 6 -16.98 -19.76 -37.61
N GLU A 7 -17.51 -20.94 -37.89
CA GLU A 7 -18.15 -21.83 -36.92
C GLU A 7 -17.17 -22.30 -35.84
N GLU A 8 -15.96 -22.72 -36.23
CA GLU A 8 -14.90 -23.08 -35.26
C GLU A 8 -14.48 -21.88 -34.39
N ARG A 9 -14.61 -20.65 -34.90
CA ARG A 9 -14.31 -19.43 -34.14
C ARG A 9 -15.42 -19.15 -33.13
N VAL A 10 -16.69 -19.31 -33.51
CA VAL A 10 -17.85 -19.14 -32.62
C VAL A 10 -17.85 -20.20 -31.52
N GLU A 11 -17.66 -21.47 -31.86
CA GLU A 11 -17.60 -22.56 -30.87
C GLU A 11 -16.47 -22.35 -29.85
N ARG A 12 -15.32 -21.86 -30.29
CA ARG A 12 -14.20 -21.50 -29.38
C ARG A 12 -14.55 -20.32 -28.47
N MET A 13 -15.28 -19.32 -28.97
CA MET A 13 -15.73 -18.19 -28.15
C MET A 13 -16.76 -18.61 -27.10
N GLU A 14 -17.71 -19.47 -27.44
CA GLU A 14 -18.71 -19.99 -26.50
C GLU A 14 -18.07 -20.84 -25.40
N LYS A 15 -17.26 -21.84 -25.78
CA LYS A 15 -16.48 -22.64 -24.81
C LYS A 15 -15.58 -21.78 -23.93
N HIS A 16 -15.03 -20.71 -24.49
CA HIS A 16 -14.22 -19.76 -23.74
C HIS A 16 -15.05 -18.94 -22.75
N TYR A 17 -16.22 -18.45 -23.15
CA TYR A 17 -17.15 -17.70 -22.30
C TYR A 17 -17.67 -18.57 -21.15
N GLU A 18 -18.10 -19.80 -21.43
CA GLU A 18 -18.56 -20.75 -20.42
C GLU A 18 -17.45 -21.07 -19.41
N ARG A 19 -16.23 -21.33 -19.89
CA ARG A 19 -15.07 -21.61 -19.03
C ARG A 19 -14.66 -20.40 -18.18
N ASN A 20 -14.67 -19.18 -18.75
CA ASN A 20 -14.36 -17.97 -17.99
C ASN A 20 -15.42 -17.70 -16.92
N THR A 21 -16.70 -17.86 -17.26
CA THR A 21 -17.81 -17.73 -16.31
C THR A 21 -17.68 -18.75 -15.19
N PHE A 22 -17.33 -20.01 -15.53
CA PHE A 22 -17.05 -21.06 -14.56
C PHE A 22 -15.84 -20.73 -13.67
N LEU A 23 -14.71 -20.29 -14.22
CA LEU A 23 -13.52 -19.93 -13.44
C LEU A 23 -13.75 -18.67 -12.58
N GLN A 24 -14.48 -17.68 -13.08
CA GLN A 24 -14.93 -16.55 -12.27
C GLN A 24 -15.85 -17.03 -11.15
N SER A 25 -16.74 -17.99 -11.39
CA SER A 25 -17.61 -18.56 -10.35
C SER A 25 -16.82 -19.39 -9.30
N ILE A 26 -15.76 -20.10 -9.72
CA ILE A 26 -14.86 -20.80 -8.79
C ILE A 26 -14.08 -19.79 -7.95
N GLY A 27 -13.49 -18.78 -8.61
CA GLY A 27 -12.77 -17.71 -7.93
C GLY A 27 -13.68 -16.90 -7.00
N GLN A 28 -14.92 -16.62 -7.39
CA GLN A 28 -15.90 -15.93 -6.54
C GLN A 28 -16.14 -16.65 -5.21
N ASN A 29 -16.12 -17.99 -5.21
CA ASN A 29 -16.19 -18.77 -3.96
C ASN A 29 -14.91 -18.62 -3.11
N ASP A 30 -13.76 -18.46 -3.76
CA ASP A 30 -12.50 -18.15 -3.10
C ASP A 30 -12.55 -16.73 -2.47
N TYR A 31 -13.17 -15.73 -3.12
CA TYR A 31 -13.27 -14.33 -2.60
C TYR A 31 -14.24 -14.17 -1.42
N GLY A 32 -15.03 -15.20 -1.12
CA GLY A 32 -16.14 -15.12 -0.18
C GLY A 32 -17.22 -14.16 -0.66
N PRO A 33 -18.28 -13.93 0.13
CA PRO A 33 -19.31 -12.97 -0.24
C PRO A 33 -18.70 -11.57 -0.39
N SER A 34 -19.04 -10.87 -1.47
CA SER A 34 -18.72 -9.44 -1.61
C SER A 34 -19.35 -8.67 -0.45
N ILE A 35 -18.58 -7.74 0.12
CA ILE A 35 -19.09 -6.85 1.15
C ILE A 35 -20.08 -5.89 0.49
N ASP A 36 -21.33 -5.95 0.91
CA ASP A 36 -22.31 -4.95 0.50
C ASP A 36 -22.09 -3.65 1.27
N TRP A 37 -21.24 -2.79 0.72
CA TRP A 37 -20.95 -1.48 1.31
C TRP A 37 -22.17 -0.53 1.31
N ASN A 38 -23.22 -0.80 0.52
CA ASN A 38 -24.47 -0.06 0.61
C ASN A 38 -25.25 -0.39 1.89
N ALA A 39 -25.10 -1.62 2.39
CA ALA A 39 -25.70 -2.04 3.65
C ALA A 39 -24.88 -1.64 4.90
N ILE A 40 -23.62 -1.21 4.72
CA ILE A 40 -22.71 -0.86 5.82
C ILE A 40 -22.50 0.65 5.88
N ARG A 41 -22.99 1.27 6.96
CA ARG A 41 -22.69 2.67 7.24
C ARG A 41 -21.24 2.81 7.74
N LEU A 42 -20.42 3.58 7.01
CA LEU A 42 -19.09 3.96 7.48
C LEU A 42 -19.18 4.85 8.74
N GLN A 43 -18.40 4.51 9.75
CA GLN A 43 -18.35 5.23 11.02
C GLN A 43 -17.42 6.45 10.92
N SER A 44 -17.82 7.56 11.55
CA SER A 44 -16.98 8.74 11.67
C SER A 44 -16.06 8.63 12.88
N SER A 45 -14.86 9.20 12.78
CA SER A 45 -13.96 9.34 13.93
C SER A 45 -14.57 10.21 15.03
N ASP A 46 -15.53 11.07 14.68
CA ASP A 46 -16.22 11.93 15.64
C ASP A 46 -17.12 11.17 16.62
N ASP A 47 -17.49 9.94 16.29
CA ASP A 47 -18.30 9.07 17.13
C ASP A 47 -17.46 8.36 18.21
N ARG A 48 -16.13 8.39 18.09
CA ARG A 48 -15.21 7.75 19.04
C ARG A 48 -15.35 8.38 20.44
N PRO A 49 -15.59 7.59 21.50
CA PRO A 49 -15.73 8.11 22.87
C PRO A 49 -14.53 8.95 23.33
N CYS A 50 -13.31 8.54 23.00
CA CYS A 50 -12.08 9.27 23.34
C CYS A 50 -12.01 10.66 22.70
N ILE A 51 -12.40 10.80 21.43
CA ILE A 51 -12.41 12.08 20.73
C ILE A 51 -13.48 13.02 21.33
N ARG A 52 -14.68 12.51 21.63
CA ARG A 52 -15.74 13.29 22.28
C ARG A 52 -15.31 13.78 23.66
N LEU A 53 -14.67 12.92 24.46
CA LEU A 53 -14.21 13.27 25.80
C LEU A 53 -13.05 14.28 25.75
N LEU A 54 -12.10 14.12 24.82
CA LEU A 54 -11.04 15.10 24.59
C LEU A 54 -11.61 16.49 24.24
N ARG A 55 -12.62 16.56 23.36
CA ARG A 55 -13.32 17.82 23.06
C ARG A 55 -14.00 18.42 24.28
N LYS A 56 -14.61 17.61 25.14
CA LYS A 56 -15.23 18.09 26.40
C LYS A 56 -14.20 18.69 27.35
N PHE A 57 -13.04 18.05 27.54
CA PHE A 57 -11.97 18.61 28.37
C PHE A 57 -11.51 19.98 27.86
N ARG A 58 -11.30 20.10 26.54
CA ARG A 58 -10.91 21.38 25.93
C ARG A 58 -11.98 22.45 26.03
N ALA A 59 -13.25 22.09 25.84
CA ALA A 59 -14.37 23.01 26.02
C ALA A 59 -14.48 23.52 27.47
N ALA A 60 -14.02 22.73 28.45
CA ALA A 60 -13.93 23.13 29.85
C ALA A 60 -12.65 23.95 30.18
N GLY A 61 -11.81 24.26 29.19
CA GLY A 61 -10.59 25.05 29.38
C GLY A 61 -9.40 24.28 29.96
N ALA A 62 -9.45 22.94 30.01
CA ALA A 62 -8.33 22.13 30.47
C ALA A 62 -7.13 22.26 29.52
N SER A 63 -5.93 22.46 30.07
CA SER A 63 -4.71 22.45 29.27
C SER A 63 -4.34 21.03 28.84
N ASP A 64 -3.47 20.90 27.82
CA ASP A 64 -2.96 19.58 27.40
C ASP A 64 -2.25 18.86 28.56
N ALA A 65 -1.59 19.59 29.48
CA ALA A 65 -0.95 19.02 30.66
C ALA A 65 -1.98 18.47 31.67
N ASP A 66 -3.05 19.21 31.92
CA ASP A 66 -4.14 18.78 32.82
C ASP A 66 -4.81 17.51 32.28
N ILE A 67 -5.05 17.46 30.97
CA ILE A 67 -5.66 16.30 30.31
C ILE A 67 -4.75 15.08 30.44
N MET A 68 -3.44 15.24 30.18
CA MET A 68 -2.47 14.15 30.29
C MET A 68 -2.38 13.60 31.72
N ASP A 69 -2.41 14.46 32.73
CA ASP A 69 -2.36 14.10 34.15
C ASP A 69 -3.65 13.39 34.61
N VAL A 70 -4.82 13.95 34.30
CA VAL A 70 -6.12 13.34 34.64
C VAL A 70 -6.27 11.97 33.99
N THR A 71 -5.94 11.83 32.71
CA THR A 71 -6.05 10.56 32.00
C THR A 71 -5.00 9.53 32.44
N ALA A 72 -3.81 9.96 32.86
CA ALA A 72 -2.84 9.06 33.48
C ALA A 72 -3.39 8.44 34.77
N ARG A 73 -4.07 9.24 35.61
CA ARG A 73 -4.76 8.73 36.81
C ARG A 73 -5.92 7.80 36.46
N MET A 74 -6.73 8.14 35.46
CA MET A 74 -7.84 7.27 35.01
C MET A 74 -7.35 5.89 34.56
N ALA A 75 -6.21 5.83 33.89
CA ALA A 75 -5.65 4.57 33.42
C ALA A 75 -5.23 3.61 34.55
N ALA A 76 -5.11 4.09 35.79
CA ALA A 76 -4.76 3.28 36.95
C ALA A 76 -5.98 2.60 37.61
N ASN A 77 -7.21 3.00 37.29
CA ASN A 77 -8.41 2.62 38.06
C ASN A 77 -9.20 1.43 37.48
N SER A 78 -9.25 1.24 36.15
CA SER A 78 -9.91 0.07 35.52
C SER A 78 -9.46 -0.17 34.06
N ALA A 79 -9.62 -1.40 33.55
CA ALA A 79 -9.17 -1.77 32.20
C ALA A 79 -9.93 -1.06 31.05
N PRO A 80 -11.28 -0.94 31.05
CA PRO A 80 -12.00 -0.22 29.98
C PRO A 80 -11.69 1.27 29.96
N GLU A 81 -11.58 1.89 31.15
CA GLU A 81 -11.22 3.31 31.27
C GLU A 81 -9.77 3.54 30.85
N ALA A 82 -8.87 2.57 31.08
CA ALA A 82 -7.49 2.64 30.63
C ALA A 82 -7.36 2.71 29.11
N LYS A 83 -8.18 1.98 28.33
CA LYS A 83 -8.19 2.10 26.85
C LYS A 83 -8.59 3.51 26.43
N VAL A 84 -9.70 4.03 26.96
CA VAL A 84 -10.20 5.37 26.60
C VAL A 84 -9.19 6.45 27.01
N ALA A 85 -8.64 6.36 28.22
CA ALA A 85 -7.62 7.28 28.72
C ALA A 85 -6.34 7.24 27.85
N LYS A 86 -5.86 6.05 27.47
CA LYS A 86 -4.74 5.87 26.54
C LYS A 86 -5.01 6.60 25.22
N LEU A 87 -6.18 6.40 24.60
CA LEU A 87 -6.53 7.03 23.32
C LEU A 87 -6.71 8.56 23.43
N ILE A 88 -7.14 9.09 24.58
CA ILE A 88 -7.18 10.54 24.80
C ILE A 88 -5.76 11.12 24.82
N ARG A 89 -4.83 10.46 25.53
CA ARG A 89 -3.42 10.88 25.57
C ARG A 89 -2.76 10.83 24.20
N VAL A 90 -3.05 9.79 23.42
CA VAL A 90 -2.66 9.69 22.00
C VAL A 90 -3.22 10.89 21.22
N GLY A 91 -4.49 11.23 21.41
CA GLY A 91 -5.12 12.40 20.78
C GLY A 91 -4.43 13.73 21.12
N VAL A 92 -4.10 13.96 22.40
CA VAL A 92 -3.34 15.15 22.82
C VAL A 92 -1.98 15.22 22.12
N LEU A 93 -1.22 14.12 22.10
CA LEU A 93 0.09 14.07 21.44
C LEU A 93 -0.02 14.25 19.91
N LYS A 94 -1.05 13.69 19.27
CA LYS A 94 -1.37 13.93 17.85
C LYS A 94 -1.59 15.42 17.58
N ASP A 95 -2.36 16.10 18.42
CA ASP A 95 -2.65 17.53 18.24
C ASP A 95 -1.42 18.41 18.50
N LEU A 96 -0.60 18.08 19.50
CA LEU A 96 0.69 18.73 19.73
C LEU A 96 1.64 18.56 18.53
N GLY A 97 1.69 17.34 17.97
CA GLY A 97 2.45 17.07 16.75
C GLY A 97 1.92 17.86 15.54
N ALA A 98 0.61 17.94 15.37
CA ALA A 98 -0.02 18.71 14.31
C ALA A 98 0.23 20.22 14.46
N ALA A 99 0.23 20.73 15.69
CA ALA A 99 0.57 22.12 15.98
C ALA A 99 2.05 22.43 15.68
N ALA A 100 2.97 21.51 16.01
CA ALA A 100 4.38 21.62 15.65
C ALA A 100 4.58 21.59 14.13
N TYR A 101 3.90 20.68 13.42
CA TYR A 101 3.92 20.60 11.96
C TYR A 101 3.48 21.93 11.31
N LYS A 102 2.38 22.54 11.80
CA LYS A 102 1.88 23.83 11.30
C LYS A 102 2.87 24.98 11.50
N ARG A 103 3.74 24.90 12.50
CA ARG A 103 4.84 25.86 12.74
C ARG A 103 6.12 25.52 11.97
N ALA A 104 6.09 24.52 11.09
CA ALA A 104 7.25 23.95 10.40
C ALA A 104 8.33 23.38 11.34
N ASP A 105 7.99 23.08 12.60
CA ASP A 105 8.86 22.38 13.55
C ASP A 105 8.65 20.86 13.39
N TYR A 106 9.13 20.34 12.26
CA TYR A 106 8.98 18.93 11.88
C TYR A 106 9.69 17.97 12.86
N PRO A 107 10.89 18.26 13.41
CA PRO A 107 11.51 17.39 14.41
C PRO A 107 10.65 17.24 15.68
N ALA A 108 10.09 18.34 16.19
CA ALA A 108 9.18 18.24 17.33
C ALA A 108 7.90 17.48 16.98
N ALA A 109 7.35 17.69 15.78
CA ALA A 109 6.18 16.95 15.31
C ALA A 109 6.44 15.42 15.30
N ILE A 110 7.56 15.00 14.72
CA ILE A 110 7.99 13.59 14.68
C ILE A 110 8.10 13.03 16.10
N SER A 111 8.78 13.74 17.01
CA SER A 111 8.92 13.30 18.40
C SER A 111 7.57 13.07 19.08
N ARG A 112 6.62 14.01 18.91
CA ARG A 112 5.27 13.87 19.49
C ARG A 112 4.49 12.70 18.89
N TYR A 113 4.60 12.49 17.58
CA TYR A 113 3.95 11.35 16.94
C TYR A 113 4.55 10.02 17.40
N GLN A 114 5.87 9.92 17.54
CA GLN A 114 6.52 8.73 18.08
C GLN A 114 6.15 8.47 19.55
N ASP A 115 6.07 9.51 20.38
CA ASP A 115 5.58 9.38 21.76
C ASP A 115 4.15 8.81 21.78
N ALA A 116 3.28 9.27 20.87
CA ALA A 116 1.93 8.77 20.74
C ALA A 116 1.91 7.28 20.32
N MET A 117 2.76 6.88 19.38
CA MET A 117 2.90 5.47 18.98
C MET A 117 3.38 4.60 20.15
N ARG A 118 4.33 5.09 20.96
CA ARG A 118 4.82 4.36 22.15
C ARG A 118 3.78 4.24 23.26
N LEU A 119 2.79 5.12 23.33
CA LEU A 119 1.64 4.91 24.21
C LEU A 119 0.80 3.70 23.79
N ILE A 120 0.73 3.40 22.49
CA ILE A 120 -0.04 2.27 21.94
C ILE A 120 0.78 0.98 22.01
N LEU A 121 2.02 1.02 21.51
CA LEU A 121 2.88 -0.15 21.30
C LEU A 121 3.72 -0.52 22.53
N GLY A 122 3.81 0.38 23.50
CA GLY A 122 4.67 0.26 24.66
C GLY A 122 5.91 1.17 24.60
N PRO A 123 6.46 1.57 25.76
CA PRO A 123 7.53 2.57 25.85
C PRO A 123 8.83 2.16 25.17
N ASN A 124 9.06 0.85 25.02
CA ASN A 124 10.27 0.28 24.44
C ASN A 124 10.12 -0.11 22.96
N ALA A 125 9.01 0.28 22.31
CA ALA A 125 8.81 -0.01 20.89
C ALA A 125 9.89 0.66 20.04
N ILE A 126 10.50 -0.13 19.15
CA ILE A 126 11.49 0.33 18.17
C ILE A 126 10.71 0.78 16.93
N LEU A 127 10.94 2.03 16.51
CA LEU A 127 10.20 2.69 15.44
C LEU A 127 11.17 3.42 14.50
N PRO A 128 11.06 3.27 13.16
CA PRO A 128 10.22 2.28 12.47
C PRO A 128 10.63 0.84 12.85
N SER A 129 9.73 -0.11 12.65
CA SER A 129 9.95 -1.50 13.02
C SER A 129 10.99 -2.13 12.09
N PRO A 130 12.02 -2.82 12.63
CA PRO A 130 12.98 -3.54 11.81
C PRO A 130 12.47 -4.92 11.34
N LYS A 131 11.31 -5.36 11.82
CA LYS A 131 10.77 -6.70 11.55
C LYS A 131 9.50 -6.61 10.75
N PHE A 132 9.39 -7.39 9.69
CA PHE A 132 8.09 -7.68 9.10
C PHE A 132 7.23 -8.43 10.11
N TYR A 133 5.93 -8.10 10.22
CA TYR A 133 5.05 -8.67 11.25
C TYR A 133 5.54 -8.46 12.69
N ASP A 134 5.88 -7.21 13.05
CA ASP A 134 6.31 -6.90 14.41
C ASP A 134 5.26 -7.27 15.47
N GLU A 135 5.73 -7.96 16.51
CA GLU A 135 4.89 -8.48 17.59
C GLU A 135 4.12 -7.40 18.33
N ASN A 136 4.65 -6.17 18.42
CA ASN A 136 3.97 -5.08 19.10
C ASN A 136 2.66 -4.70 18.39
N TYR A 137 2.62 -4.78 17.06
CA TYR A 137 1.38 -4.58 16.30
C TYR A 137 0.44 -5.78 16.43
N ILE A 138 0.98 -7.00 16.36
CA ILE A 138 0.18 -8.23 16.44
C ILE A 138 -0.50 -8.40 17.80
N ARG A 139 0.12 -7.88 18.87
CA ARG A 139 -0.42 -7.93 20.23
C ARG A 139 -1.60 -6.97 20.47
N ILE A 140 -1.86 -6.02 19.56
CA ILE A 140 -3.01 -5.14 19.69
C ILE A 140 -4.28 -5.98 19.49
N PRO A 141 -5.24 -5.99 20.45
CA PRO A 141 -6.45 -6.78 20.30
C PRO A 141 -7.25 -6.41 19.05
N LYS A 142 -7.88 -7.40 18.40
CA LYS A 142 -8.64 -7.20 17.16
C LYS A 142 -9.81 -6.20 17.31
N ASP A 143 -10.36 -6.07 18.51
CA ASP A 143 -11.44 -5.13 18.86
C ASP A 143 -10.91 -3.72 19.23
N HIS A 144 -9.60 -3.48 19.11
CA HIS A 144 -8.95 -2.20 19.32
C HIS A 144 -8.61 -1.51 17.98
N VAL A 145 -9.56 -1.52 17.05
CA VAL A 145 -9.42 -0.96 15.71
C VAL A 145 -8.98 0.52 15.70
N GLU A 146 -9.37 1.28 16.72
CA GLU A 146 -9.00 2.70 16.83
C GLU A 146 -7.50 2.91 17.05
N GLU A 147 -6.83 1.96 17.71
CA GLU A 147 -5.38 2.00 17.92
C GLU A 147 -4.65 1.81 16.59
N PHE A 148 -5.11 0.91 15.73
CA PHE A 148 -4.55 0.73 14.38
C PHE A 148 -4.78 1.95 13.48
N ILE A 149 -5.96 2.56 13.53
CA ILE A 149 -6.26 3.79 12.79
C ILE A 149 -5.34 4.92 13.25
N ASP A 150 -5.15 5.09 14.56
CA ASP A 150 -4.24 6.10 15.10
C ASP A 150 -2.78 5.84 14.73
N LEU A 151 -2.31 4.59 14.79
CA LEU A 151 -0.96 4.21 14.34
C LEU A 151 -0.72 4.54 12.87
N LEU A 152 -1.67 4.20 12.00
CA LEU A 152 -1.60 4.53 10.57
C LEU A 152 -1.51 6.04 10.35
N ALA A 153 -2.33 6.82 11.06
CA ALA A 153 -2.28 8.29 10.99
C ALA A 153 -0.92 8.84 11.45
N LEU A 154 -0.38 8.32 12.54
CA LEU A 154 0.89 8.73 13.12
C LEU A 154 2.06 8.44 12.18
N ALA A 155 2.18 7.21 11.67
CA ALA A 155 3.22 6.83 10.72
C ALA A 155 3.16 7.66 9.43
N SER A 156 1.95 7.83 8.89
CA SER A 156 1.67 8.66 7.70
C SER A 156 2.08 10.12 7.92
N ASN A 157 1.82 10.69 9.10
CA ASN A 157 2.22 12.06 9.45
C ASN A 157 3.73 12.21 9.66
N ILE A 158 4.40 11.19 10.23
CA ILE A 158 5.86 11.18 10.37
C ILE A 158 6.53 11.17 9.00
N ALA A 159 6.08 10.30 8.08
CA ALA A 159 6.57 10.28 6.71
C ALA A 159 6.44 11.68 6.05
N GLN A 160 5.29 12.34 6.22
CA GLN A 160 5.09 13.70 5.71
C GLN A 160 6.05 14.73 6.31
N CYS A 161 6.40 14.62 7.60
CA CYS A 161 7.40 15.48 8.23
C CYS A 161 8.80 15.26 7.64
N LEU A 162 9.19 13.99 7.44
CA LEU A 162 10.49 13.63 6.89
C LEU A 162 10.66 14.10 5.45
N LEU A 163 9.60 14.03 4.64
CA LEU A 163 9.58 14.63 3.30
C LEU A 163 9.81 16.15 3.33
N LYS A 164 9.28 16.86 4.33
CA LYS A 164 9.51 18.30 4.49
C LYS A 164 10.92 18.64 4.99
N LEU A 165 11.59 17.68 5.61
CA LEU A 165 12.98 17.79 6.07
C LEU A 165 13.99 17.33 5.01
N ASP A 166 13.55 16.94 3.81
CA ASP A 166 14.39 16.34 2.77
C ASP A 166 15.18 15.13 3.30
N LYS A 167 14.48 14.28 4.06
CA LYS A 167 15.01 13.01 4.62
C LYS A 167 14.39 11.82 3.89
N PRO A 168 14.87 11.55 2.67
CA PRO A 168 14.14 10.74 1.73
C PRO A 168 14.09 9.25 2.08
N VAL A 169 15.17 8.72 2.65
CA VAL A 169 15.30 7.31 3.05
C VAL A 169 14.38 7.03 4.23
N GLU A 170 14.46 7.86 5.26
CA GLU A 170 13.64 7.71 6.45
C GLU A 170 12.15 7.89 6.13
N ALA A 171 11.79 8.78 5.20
CA ALA A 171 10.41 8.90 4.74
C ALA A 171 9.88 7.61 4.09
N ILE A 172 10.72 6.86 3.36
CA ILE A 172 10.37 5.56 2.81
C ILE A 172 10.16 4.54 3.92
N ASP A 173 11.07 4.48 4.91
CA ASP A 173 10.92 3.57 6.04
C ASP A 173 9.56 3.76 6.74
N TRP A 174 9.12 5.02 6.90
CA TRP A 174 7.83 5.35 7.50
C TRP A 174 6.61 5.14 6.59
N LEU A 175 6.77 5.20 5.27
CA LEU A 175 5.75 4.76 4.32
C LEU A 175 5.58 3.23 4.39
N GLN A 176 6.68 2.48 4.45
CA GLN A 176 6.67 1.03 4.62
C GLN A 176 6.13 0.62 6.00
N GLU A 177 6.40 1.41 7.04
CA GLU A 177 5.80 1.20 8.37
C GLU A 177 4.26 1.25 8.30
N SER A 178 3.71 2.16 7.48
CA SER A 178 2.25 2.26 7.27
C SER A 178 1.68 0.99 6.62
N GLU A 179 2.40 0.41 5.65
CA GLU A 179 2.03 -0.90 5.06
C GLU A 179 2.12 -2.02 6.09
N GLN A 180 3.18 -2.04 6.89
CA GLN A 180 3.36 -3.03 7.93
C GLN A 180 2.22 -2.98 8.96
N ILE A 181 1.81 -1.80 9.39
CA ILE A 181 0.67 -1.62 10.31
C ILE A 181 -0.60 -2.24 9.70
N LEU A 182 -0.87 -1.98 8.42
CA LEU A 182 -2.04 -2.54 7.71
C LEU A 182 -1.96 -4.07 7.57
N LEU A 183 -0.77 -4.62 7.30
CA LEU A 183 -0.53 -6.06 7.20
C LEU A 183 -0.68 -6.77 8.54
N CYS A 184 -0.16 -6.19 9.63
CA CYS A 184 -0.32 -6.73 10.97
C CYS A 184 -1.79 -6.67 11.40
N PHE A 185 -2.47 -5.56 11.12
CA PHE A 185 -3.90 -5.43 11.38
C PHE A 185 -4.71 -6.51 10.66
N ARG A 186 -4.42 -6.74 9.37
CA ARG A 186 -5.02 -7.83 8.59
C ARG A 186 -4.80 -9.18 9.26
N ALA A 187 -3.57 -9.50 9.64
CA ALA A 187 -3.23 -10.77 10.26
C ALA A 187 -3.99 -11.02 11.58
N VAL A 188 -4.19 -9.96 12.39
CA VAL A 188 -4.92 -10.05 13.66
C VAL A 188 -6.44 -10.08 13.47
N SER A 189 -6.94 -9.44 12.40
CA SER A 189 -8.37 -9.26 12.17
C SER A 189 -9.02 -10.38 11.34
N GLN A 190 -8.21 -11.18 10.64
CA GLN A 190 -8.70 -12.34 9.91
C GLN A 190 -9.38 -13.32 10.86
N ILE A 191 -10.70 -13.44 10.71
CA ILE A 191 -11.48 -14.50 11.35
C ILE A 191 -11.24 -15.74 10.51
N VAL A 192 -10.42 -16.68 11.00
CA VAL A 192 -10.30 -18.01 10.40
C VAL A 192 -11.73 -18.57 10.23
N PRO A 193 -12.15 -19.01 9.03
CA PRO A 193 -11.31 -19.56 7.95
C PRO A 193 -11.12 -18.65 6.71
N GLU A 194 -11.16 -17.32 6.82
CA GLU A 194 -10.97 -16.48 5.63
C GLU A 194 -9.59 -16.69 4.97
N PRO A 195 -9.50 -16.73 3.63
CA PRO A 195 -8.23 -16.90 2.94
C PRO A 195 -7.25 -15.76 3.23
N SER A 196 -5.97 -16.09 3.36
CA SER A 196 -4.91 -15.13 3.73
C SER A 196 -4.79 -13.95 2.77
N TRP A 197 -5.23 -14.10 1.51
CA TRP A 197 -5.20 -13.10 0.46
C TRP A 197 -6.44 -12.20 0.42
N LYS A 198 -7.50 -12.48 1.21
CA LYS A 198 -8.63 -11.55 1.40
C LYS A 198 -8.21 -10.41 2.33
N ASP A 199 -8.41 -9.18 1.86
CA ASP A 199 -8.10 -7.99 2.65
C ASP A 199 -9.19 -7.74 3.69
N TYR A 200 -8.79 -7.51 4.93
CA TYR A 200 -9.73 -7.12 5.99
C TYR A 200 -9.93 -5.60 5.95
N GLN A 201 -11.18 -5.17 5.80
CA GLN A 201 -11.55 -3.78 5.58
C GLN A 201 -12.34 -3.25 6.79
N LEU A 202 -12.01 -2.03 7.21
CA LEU A 202 -12.67 -1.37 8.33
C LEU A 202 -13.79 -0.45 7.82
N ALA A 203 -14.95 -0.52 8.46
CA ALA A 203 -16.08 0.36 8.18
C ALA A 203 -15.91 1.75 8.82
N PHE A 204 -14.76 2.40 8.62
CA PHE A 204 -14.44 3.73 9.15
C PHE A 204 -14.00 4.66 8.03
N VAL A 205 -14.58 5.87 7.99
CA VAL A 205 -14.20 6.90 7.00
C VAL A 205 -12.72 7.27 7.15
N GLU A 206 -12.25 7.39 8.39
CA GLU A 206 -10.86 7.73 8.71
C GLU A 206 -9.88 6.67 8.18
N TYR A 207 -10.21 5.39 8.29
CA TYR A 207 -9.37 4.29 7.79
C TYR A 207 -9.11 4.40 6.29
N TRP A 208 -10.17 4.55 5.49
CA TRP A 208 -10.07 4.68 4.04
C TRP A 208 -9.36 5.96 3.62
N GLY A 209 -9.69 7.09 4.27
CA GLY A 209 -9.01 8.36 4.00
C GLY A 209 -7.51 8.32 4.32
N LEU A 210 -7.10 7.63 5.39
CA LEU A 210 -5.69 7.47 5.74
C LEU A 210 -4.96 6.52 4.79
N ARG A 211 -5.54 5.37 4.45
CA ARG A 211 -4.97 4.44 3.44
C ARG A 211 -4.73 5.16 2.12
N HIS A 212 -5.78 5.80 1.60
CA HIS A 212 -5.71 6.52 0.33
C HIS A 212 -4.61 7.59 0.35
N LYS A 213 -4.54 8.43 1.41
CA LYS A 213 -3.47 9.44 1.56
C LYS A 213 -2.07 8.82 1.59
N THR A 214 -1.90 7.71 2.29
CA THR A 214 -0.62 6.98 2.34
C THR A 214 -0.22 6.49 0.95
N TRP A 215 -1.16 5.90 0.19
CA TRP A 215 -0.90 5.43 -1.16
C TRP A 215 -0.56 6.55 -2.13
N VAL A 216 -1.35 7.63 -2.15
CA VAL A 216 -1.09 8.81 -2.96
C VAL A 216 0.27 9.43 -2.62
N ARG A 217 0.63 9.49 -1.33
CA ARG A 217 1.93 10.02 -0.90
C ARG A 217 3.07 9.17 -1.45
N GLY A 218 3.01 7.84 -1.31
CA GLY A 218 4.05 6.97 -1.85
C GLY A 218 4.14 7.04 -3.37
N ALA A 219 3.01 7.04 -4.09
CA ALA A 219 2.99 7.17 -5.55
C ALA A 219 3.66 8.48 -6.03
N THR A 220 3.26 9.60 -5.43
CA THR A 220 3.84 10.92 -5.71
C THR A 220 5.33 10.96 -5.40
N TYR A 221 5.70 10.38 -4.26
CA TYR A 221 7.06 10.47 -3.77
C TYR A 221 8.04 9.58 -4.53
N PHE A 222 7.69 8.31 -4.79
CA PHE A 222 8.51 7.44 -5.64
C PHE A 222 8.65 7.98 -7.07
N THR A 223 7.62 8.67 -7.59
CA THR A 223 7.73 9.39 -8.88
C THR A 223 8.75 10.52 -8.82
N SER A 224 8.84 11.24 -7.69
CA SER A 224 9.84 12.30 -7.52
C SER A 224 11.27 11.74 -7.55
N LEU A 225 11.47 10.53 -7.03
CA LEU A 225 12.73 9.78 -7.03
C LEU A 225 13.02 9.01 -8.33
N ALA A 226 12.20 9.21 -9.37
CA ALA A 226 12.24 8.44 -10.63
C ALA A 226 12.11 6.91 -10.44
N ASN A 227 11.59 6.44 -9.30
CA ASN A 227 11.24 5.05 -9.07
C ASN A 227 9.79 4.79 -9.52
N THR A 228 9.57 4.85 -10.83
CA THR A 228 8.23 4.82 -11.42
C THR A 228 7.53 3.47 -11.24
N ALA A 229 8.29 2.39 -11.06
CA ALA A 229 7.76 1.06 -10.75
C ALA A 229 7.07 1.03 -9.37
N LEU A 230 7.76 1.48 -8.32
CA LEU A 230 7.13 1.58 -6.99
C LEU A 230 6.01 2.62 -6.97
N ALA A 231 6.15 3.71 -7.72
CA ALA A 231 5.06 4.68 -7.84
C ALA A 231 3.78 4.05 -8.41
N ALA A 232 3.93 3.22 -9.46
CA ALA A 232 2.82 2.48 -10.04
C ALA A 232 2.22 1.44 -9.08
N VAL A 233 3.03 0.77 -8.25
CA VAL A 233 2.53 -0.14 -7.21
C VAL A 233 1.63 0.60 -6.22
N TYR A 234 2.06 1.75 -5.73
CA TYR A 234 1.26 2.59 -4.83
C TYR A 234 0.00 3.13 -5.51
N ALA A 235 0.07 3.54 -6.78
CA ALA A 235 -1.10 3.94 -7.55
C ALA A 235 -2.09 2.78 -7.76
N ASN A 236 -1.60 1.55 -7.92
CA ASN A 236 -2.44 0.36 -7.99
C ASN A 236 -3.18 0.10 -6.68
N ASN A 237 -2.55 0.34 -5.53
CA ASN A 237 -3.24 0.26 -4.23
C ASN A 237 -4.37 1.30 -4.11
N VAL A 238 -4.23 2.48 -4.72
CA VAL A 238 -5.35 3.44 -4.82
C VAL A 238 -6.51 2.86 -5.62
N VAL A 239 -6.24 2.25 -6.79
CA VAL A 239 -7.29 1.61 -7.62
C VAL A 239 -8.00 0.50 -6.87
N ILE A 240 -7.23 -0.34 -6.16
CA ILE A 240 -7.78 -1.41 -5.33
C ILE A 240 -8.69 -0.83 -4.24
N ASP A 241 -8.27 0.23 -3.54
CA ASP A 241 -9.08 0.85 -2.49
C ASP A 241 -10.37 1.47 -3.04
N VAL A 242 -10.32 2.12 -4.21
CA VAL A 242 -11.51 2.64 -4.92
C VAL A 242 -12.46 1.52 -5.30
N GLY A 243 -11.94 0.45 -5.91
CA GLY A 243 -12.76 -0.70 -6.33
C GLY A 243 -13.36 -1.46 -5.15
N ASN A 244 -12.63 -1.56 -4.05
CA ASN A 244 -13.07 -2.25 -2.84
C ASN A 244 -14.16 -1.49 -2.09
N LEU A 245 -14.02 -0.16 -1.93
CA LEU A 245 -15.00 0.64 -1.21
C LEU A 245 -16.27 0.90 -2.04
N GLY A 246 -16.12 0.99 -3.37
CA GLY A 246 -17.22 1.13 -4.31
C GLY A 246 -18.25 2.19 -3.88
N ASP A 247 -19.52 1.80 -3.91
CA ASP A 247 -20.67 2.65 -3.54
C ASP A 247 -20.65 3.11 -2.05
N GLY A 248 -19.88 2.46 -1.17
CA GLY A 248 -19.70 2.92 0.21
C GLY A 248 -19.04 4.31 0.31
N ALA A 249 -18.22 4.67 -0.69
CA ALA A 249 -17.64 6.00 -0.81
C ALA A 249 -18.71 7.06 -1.14
N ASP A 250 -19.75 6.69 -1.89
CA ASP A 250 -20.81 7.63 -2.31
C ASP A 250 -21.65 8.15 -1.15
N GLN A 251 -21.71 7.40 -0.05
CA GLN A 251 -22.34 7.84 1.19
C GLN A 251 -21.52 8.93 1.91
N ASN A 252 -20.29 9.17 1.50
CA ASN A 252 -19.34 10.10 2.12
C ASN A 252 -18.69 10.99 1.05
N PRO A 253 -19.34 12.09 0.63
CA PRO A 253 -18.87 12.92 -0.49
C PRO A 253 -17.41 13.37 -0.37
N GLY A 254 -16.97 13.77 0.83
CA GLY A 254 -15.58 14.18 1.05
C GLY A 254 -14.55 13.04 0.88
N LEU A 255 -14.92 11.79 1.15
CA LEU A 255 -14.06 10.64 0.89
C LEU A 255 -14.04 10.31 -0.61
N ARG A 256 -15.22 10.31 -1.26
CA ARG A 256 -15.33 10.14 -2.71
C ARG A 256 -14.49 11.17 -3.47
N ASP A 257 -14.65 12.45 -3.14
CA ASP A 257 -13.92 13.55 -3.79
C ASP A 257 -12.42 13.38 -3.63
N MET A 258 -11.96 12.99 -2.43
CA MET A 258 -10.55 12.69 -2.17
C MET A 258 -10.06 11.54 -3.06
N MET A 259 -10.82 10.46 -3.16
CA MET A 259 -10.43 9.27 -3.91
C MET A 259 -10.39 9.51 -5.42
N MET A 260 -11.33 10.31 -5.94
CA MET A 260 -11.45 10.65 -7.35
C MET A 260 -10.48 11.76 -7.79
N ALA A 261 -9.91 12.52 -6.84
CA ALA A 261 -8.93 13.55 -7.15
C ALA A 261 -7.57 12.99 -7.63
N PHE A 262 -7.29 11.72 -7.35
CA PHE A 262 -6.07 11.05 -7.78
C PHE A 262 -6.28 10.31 -9.10
N ASP A 263 -5.39 10.53 -10.07
CA ASP A 263 -5.40 9.86 -11.36
C ASP A 263 -4.30 8.77 -11.40
N PRO A 264 -4.65 7.49 -11.15
CA PRO A 264 -3.68 6.41 -11.11
C PRO A 264 -3.11 6.08 -12.49
N PHE A 265 -3.84 6.38 -13.58
CA PHE A 265 -3.43 6.00 -14.93
C PHE A 265 -2.16 6.72 -15.39
N LYS A 266 -1.96 7.98 -14.96
CA LYS A 266 -0.70 8.71 -15.15
C LYS A 266 0.54 7.98 -14.63
N TYR A 267 0.38 7.22 -13.55
CA TYR A 267 1.49 6.44 -12.98
C TYR A 267 1.67 5.13 -13.73
N PHE A 268 0.59 4.53 -14.25
CA PHE A 268 0.66 3.31 -15.06
C PHE A 268 1.27 3.52 -16.43
N GLU A 269 1.14 4.71 -17.03
CA GLU A 269 1.82 5.09 -18.28
C GLU A 269 3.35 4.99 -18.15
N HIS A 270 3.88 5.18 -16.94
CA HIS A 270 5.31 5.16 -16.63
C HIS A 270 5.71 3.98 -15.75
N ARG A 271 4.89 2.93 -15.61
CA ARG A 271 5.14 1.82 -14.68
C ARG A 271 6.40 1.00 -14.98
N HIS A 272 6.86 1.03 -16.23
CA HIS A 272 8.17 0.52 -16.58
C HIS A 272 9.19 1.61 -16.27
N PRO A 273 10.38 1.28 -15.73
CA PRO A 273 11.43 2.26 -15.55
C PRO A 273 11.67 2.95 -16.90
N GLU A 274 11.23 4.20 -17.02
CA GLU A 274 11.25 4.92 -18.28
C GLU A 274 12.55 5.71 -18.32
N PRO A 275 13.57 5.25 -19.09
CA PRO A 275 14.88 5.88 -19.07
C PRO A 275 14.81 7.35 -19.51
N ASN A 276 13.79 7.74 -20.26
CA ASN A 276 13.56 9.12 -20.67
C ASN A 276 13.00 10.03 -19.57
N LEU A 277 12.42 9.48 -18.49
CA LEU A 277 12.13 10.24 -17.26
C LEU A 277 13.40 10.47 -16.42
N SER A 278 14.41 9.60 -16.56
CA SER A 278 15.65 9.59 -15.77
C SER A 278 16.75 10.54 -16.26
N VAL A 279 16.44 11.47 -17.17
CA VAL A 279 17.32 12.65 -17.41
C VAL A 279 17.36 13.59 -16.20
N ARG A 280 16.58 13.31 -15.14
CA ARG A 280 16.63 14.03 -13.87
C ARG A 280 17.97 13.84 -13.17
N ASP A 281 18.49 14.94 -12.62
CA ASP A 281 19.63 14.96 -11.71
C ASP A 281 19.42 13.95 -10.57
N VAL A 282 20.50 13.29 -10.14
CA VAL A 282 20.45 12.37 -8.99
C VAL A 282 20.27 13.20 -7.72
N THR A 283 19.06 13.22 -7.18
CA THR A 283 18.75 13.96 -5.95
C THR A 283 18.97 13.12 -4.70
N CYS A 284 18.85 11.79 -4.79
CA CYS A 284 19.11 10.88 -3.68
C CYS A 284 19.78 9.59 -4.18
N SER A 285 21.12 9.56 -4.18
CA SER A 285 21.92 8.45 -4.72
C SER A 285 21.68 7.11 -4.04
N ASP A 286 21.25 7.12 -2.78
CA ASP A 286 21.14 5.91 -1.96
C ASP A 286 19.95 5.04 -2.32
N ILE A 287 18.91 5.64 -2.93
CA ILE A 287 17.63 4.98 -3.25
C ILE A 287 17.22 5.15 -4.71
N GLN A 288 17.75 6.16 -5.40
CA GLN A 288 17.41 6.39 -6.80
C GLN A 288 18.02 5.28 -7.64
N VAL A 289 17.18 4.55 -8.36
CA VAL A 289 17.64 3.47 -9.23
C VAL A 289 18.40 4.08 -10.41
N ARG A 290 19.72 3.85 -10.44
CA ARG A 290 20.61 4.32 -11.51
C ARG A 290 20.75 3.22 -12.56
N GLY A 291 20.63 3.57 -13.83
CA GLY A 291 20.87 2.64 -14.91
C GLY A 291 20.22 3.06 -16.22
N ILE A 292 20.69 2.46 -17.31
CA ILE A 292 20.01 2.53 -18.60
C ILE A 292 19.15 1.27 -18.68
N TRP A 293 17.84 1.47 -18.82
CA TRP A 293 16.92 0.38 -19.02
C TRP A 293 16.81 0.10 -20.51
N GLU A 294 17.43 -0.98 -20.96
CA GLU A 294 17.25 -1.48 -22.30
C GLU A 294 16.08 -2.47 -22.33
N ARG A 295 15.10 -2.20 -23.20
CA ARG A 295 14.06 -3.18 -23.46
C ARG A 295 14.72 -4.42 -24.05
N GLN A 296 14.64 -5.55 -23.35
CA GLN A 296 15.11 -6.83 -23.88
C GLN A 296 14.36 -7.12 -25.18
N GLN A 297 15.10 -7.11 -26.29
CA GLN A 297 14.55 -7.43 -27.60
C GLN A 297 14.41 -8.94 -27.71
N TYR A 298 13.22 -9.40 -28.07
CA TYR A 298 12.97 -10.79 -28.38
C TYR A 298 12.79 -10.95 -29.89
N SER A 299 13.21 -12.09 -30.44
CA SER A 299 13.01 -12.39 -31.85
C SER A 299 11.52 -12.41 -32.20
N THR A 300 11.18 -11.96 -33.41
CA THR A 300 9.81 -12.03 -33.92
C THR A 300 9.35 -13.49 -33.90
N GLY A 301 8.28 -13.79 -33.14
CA GLY A 301 7.77 -15.16 -32.95
C GLY A 301 8.33 -15.93 -31.75
N SER A 302 9.19 -15.33 -30.91
CA SER A 302 9.61 -15.95 -29.65
C SER A 302 8.44 -16.13 -28.67
N ASP A 303 8.49 -17.17 -27.84
CA ASP A 303 7.62 -17.37 -26.68
C ASP A 303 7.95 -16.38 -25.54
N LYS A 304 7.85 -15.07 -25.85
CA LYS A 304 7.99 -14.04 -24.84
C LYS A 304 6.82 -14.13 -23.86
N PRO A 305 7.06 -13.90 -22.57
CA PRO A 305 5.99 -13.88 -21.61
C PRO A 305 5.08 -12.70 -21.94
N ARG A 306 3.76 -12.89 -21.85
CA ARG A 306 2.82 -11.77 -21.96
C ARG A 306 3.02 -10.82 -20.78
N GLY A 307 2.56 -9.58 -20.94
CA GLY A 307 2.45 -8.64 -19.83
C GLY A 307 1.61 -9.29 -18.73
N ARG A 308 2.14 -9.29 -17.51
CA ARG A 308 1.55 -9.96 -16.35
C ARG A 308 1.64 -9.08 -15.11
N MET A 309 0.63 -9.17 -14.25
CA MET A 309 0.56 -8.58 -12.92
C MET A 309 0.65 -9.67 -11.86
N TRP A 310 0.96 -9.32 -10.62
CA TRP A 310 0.99 -10.25 -9.47
C TRP A 310 1.85 -11.51 -9.69
N ALA A 311 2.94 -11.40 -10.46
CA ALA A 311 3.89 -12.47 -10.68
C ALA A 311 4.99 -12.45 -9.62
N SER A 312 5.53 -13.62 -9.28
CA SER A 312 6.75 -13.72 -8.49
C SER A 312 7.97 -13.64 -9.41
N THR A 313 8.90 -12.75 -9.12
CA THR A 313 10.15 -12.63 -9.88
C THR A 313 11.35 -12.78 -8.97
N TRP A 314 12.35 -13.55 -9.39
CA TRP A 314 13.60 -13.70 -8.66
C TRP A 314 14.79 -13.88 -9.60
N ILE A 315 15.98 -13.53 -9.12
CA ILE A 315 17.23 -13.73 -9.86
C ILE A 315 17.94 -14.95 -9.28
N TRP A 316 18.29 -15.91 -10.13
CA TRP A 316 19.07 -17.08 -9.75
C TRP A 316 20.08 -17.44 -10.85
N ARG A 317 21.35 -17.66 -10.48
CA ARG A 317 22.44 -18.02 -11.41
C ARG A 317 22.46 -17.18 -12.71
N GLY A 318 22.35 -15.85 -12.58
CA GLY A 318 22.39 -14.94 -13.72
C GLY A 318 21.16 -15.01 -14.64
N SER A 319 20.03 -15.54 -14.17
CA SER A 319 18.77 -15.53 -14.90
C SER A 319 17.65 -14.90 -14.07
N LEU A 320 16.79 -14.13 -14.72
CA LEU A 320 15.54 -13.65 -14.16
C LEU A 320 14.48 -14.72 -14.38
N TYR A 321 13.91 -15.21 -13.30
CA TYR A 321 12.77 -16.12 -13.30
C TYR A 321 11.51 -15.33 -13.01
N VAL A 322 10.43 -15.68 -13.70
CA VAL A 322 9.11 -15.08 -13.57
C VAL A 322 8.11 -16.22 -13.48
N PHE A 323 7.39 -16.32 -12.37
CA PHE A 323 6.43 -17.39 -12.12
C PHE A 323 5.04 -16.83 -11.87
N GLY A 324 4.07 -17.42 -12.55
CA GLY A 324 2.65 -17.09 -12.38
C GLY A 324 2.33 -15.67 -12.79
N GLY A 325 1.38 -15.06 -12.07
CA GLY A 325 0.78 -13.78 -12.39
C GLY A 325 -0.42 -13.89 -13.33
N THR A 326 -1.11 -12.77 -13.52
CA THR A 326 -2.30 -12.63 -14.35
C THR A 326 -2.00 -11.71 -15.53
N SER A 327 -2.38 -12.10 -16.75
CA SER A 327 -2.32 -11.17 -17.88
C SER A 327 -3.56 -10.29 -17.88
N ASP A 328 -3.36 -8.98 -18.08
CA ASP A 328 -4.41 -7.95 -18.13
C ASP A 328 -5.36 -8.09 -19.35
N SER A 329 -5.17 -9.13 -20.18
CA SER A 329 -6.02 -9.39 -21.33
C SER A 329 -7.37 -9.99 -20.90
N LEU A 330 -8.26 -9.11 -20.41
CA LEU A 330 -9.70 -9.22 -20.65
C LEU A 330 -10.03 -8.99 -22.15
N SER A 331 -9.05 -8.54 -22.96
CA SER A 331 -9.18 -8.42 -24.41
C SER A 331 -9.21 -9.80 -25.07
N GLU A 332 -10.43 -10.22 -25.40
CA GLU A 332 -10.84 -11.11 -26.49
C GLU A 332 -10.07 -12.44 -26.66
N GLY A 333 -10.62 -13.51 -26.08
CA GLY A 333 -10.61 -14.82 -26.75
C GLY A 333 -9.54 -15.82 -26.33
N GLN A 334 -8.67 -15.50 -25.38
CA GLN A 334 -7.72 -16.47 -24.84
C GLN A 334 -7.86 -16.60 -23.34
N GLY A 335 -8.79 -17.48 -22.97
CA GLY A 335 -8.97 -17.91 -21.59
C GLY A 335 -7.73 -18.64 -21.16
N ASP A 336 -7.15 -18.10 -20.11
CA ASP A 336 -6.56 -18.79 -18.99
C ASP A 336 -5.55 -17.79 -18.43
N ALA A 337 -5.85 -17.24 -17.26
CA ALA A 337 -4.78 -16.99 -16.32
C ALA A 337 -4.15 -18.36 -16.02
N ARG A 338 -3.23 -18.83 -16.87
CA ARG A 338 -2.47 -20.05 -16.61
C ARG A 338 -1.52 -19.72 -15.48
N LEU A 339 -1.98 -19.93 -14.25
CA LEU A 339 -1.22 -19.91 -12.99
C LEU A 339 -0.08 -20.95 -12.94
N LYS A 340 0.41 -21.43 -14.10
CA LYS A 340 1.37 -22.54 -14.23
C LYS A 340 2.39 -22.30 -15.34
N ASP A 341 2.84 -21.06 -15.55
CA ASP A 341 4.02 -20.80 -16.38
C ASP A 341 5.18 -20.30 -15.52
N LEU A 342 6.27 -21.06 -15.51
CA LEU A 342 7.58 -20.57 -15.11
C LEU A 342 8.28 -20.13 -16.39
N TRP A 343 8.53 -18.83 -16.49
CA TRP A 343 9.35 -18.26 -17.53
C TRP A 343 10.71 -17.87 -16.95
N TYR A 344 11.75 -17.90 -17.78
CA TYR A 344 13.03 -17.34 -17.40
C TYR A 344 13.71 -16.66 -18.59
N ALA A 345 14.49 -15.62 -18.31
CA ALA A 345 15.43 -15.05 -19.24
C ALA A 345 16.83 -15.01 -18.63
N PRO A 346 17.87 -15.43 -19.39
CA PRO A 346 19.24 -15.15 -18.99
C PRO A 346 19.43 -13.63 -18.94
N LEU A 347 19.89 -13.14 -17.80
CA LEU A 347 20.41 -11.79 -17.69
C LEU A 347 21.77 -11.82 -18.38
N ARG A 348 21.99 -10.97 -19.38
CA ARG A 348 23.28 -10.91 -20.07
C ARG A 348 24.38 -10.75 -19.01
N SER A 349 25.38 -11.63 -19.02
CA SER A 349 26.58 -11.43 -18.23
C SER A 349 27.18 -10.06 -18.59
N PRO A 350 27.53 -9.20 -17.62
CA PRO A 350 28.10 -7.88 -17.91
C PRO A 350 29.36 -7.90 -18.78
N CYS A 351 30.00 -9.06 -18.99
CA CYS A 351 31.18 -9.19 -19.82
C CYS A 351 31.17 -10.52 -20.59
N SER A 352 30.63 -10.52 -21.81
CA SER A 352 31.38 -11.18 -22.88
C SER A 352 32.02 -10.06 -23.69
N PRO A 353 33.35 -9.96 -23.75
CA PRO A 353 34.00 -9.03 -24.66
C PRO A 353 33.54 -9.40 -26.06
N SER A 354 32.67 -8.59 -26.64
CA SER A 354 32.37 -8.65 -28.06
C SER A 354 33.68 -8.44 -28.79
N HIS A 355 34.19 -9.52 -29.39
CA HIS A 355 35.12 -9.55 -30.51
C HIS A 355 35.90 -8.26 -30.74
N ILE A 356 37.08 -8.16 -30.11
CA ILE A 356 38.17 -7.41 -30.73
C ILE A 356 38.47 -8.17 -32.03
N HIS A 357 38.01 -7.63 -33.15
CA HIS A 357 38.55 -7.95 -34.46
C HIS A 357 40.04 -7.58 -34.45
N GLN A 358 40.91 -8.53 -34.09
CA GLN A 358 42.30 -8.50 -34.55
C GLN A 358 42.29 -8.95 -36.01
N GLY A 359 42.08 -7.97 -36.89
CA GLY A 359 42.27 -8.08 -38.31
C GLY A 359 43.10 -6.90 -38.78
N ALA A 360 44.42 -7.03 -38.68
CA ALA A 360 45.38 -6.28 -39.49
C ALA A 360 46.74 -6.98 -39.40
N SER A 361 46.93 -7.97 -40.26
CA SER A 361 48.25 -8.37 -40.75
C SER A 361 48.81 -7.27 -41.64
N ALA A 362 50.06 -6.88 -41.40
CA ALA A 362 51.04 -6.57 -42.44
C ALA A 362 52.34 -7.26 -42.04
#